data_AF-A0A5R9B915-F1
#
_entry.id   AF-A0A5R9B915-F1
#
_cell.length_a   1.000
_cell.length_b   1.000
_cell.length_c   1.000
_cell.angle_alpha   90.00
_cell.angle_beta   90.00
_cell.angle_gamma   90.00
#
_symmetry.space_group_name_H-M   'P 1'
#
loop_
_entity.id
_entity.type
_entity.pdbx_description
1 polymer ?
#
loop_
_entity_poly.entity_id
_entity_poly.type
_entity_poly.pdbx_seq_one_letter_code
_entity_poly.pdbx_strand_id
1 'polypeptide(L)'
;MIIETDDFDEALRFYRDVLGMPEQPAFATEGDDRVSILSAGIATIELATPTHIRNIDAIEQAPTTDGPTLRIALEVHDTENAVNAVAASGAEQLSPVVHTPFQTLNARVSGPGGWQVTFFQELESLEDRAGRAGFLTDDQRARLTWRSRSPCPLFGWHDEDEHDWSRWGLGVLACGDTGFPHEEASC
;
A
#
# COMPACT_ATOMS: atom_id res chain seq x y z
N MET A 1 0.04 6.56 2.34
CA MET A 1 0.27 7.31 1.07
C MET A 1 -0.17 6.40 -0.06
N ILE A 2 -0.93 6.87 -1.04
CA ILE A 2 -1.41 6.07 -2.17
C ILE A 2 -0.71 6.51 -3.44
N ILE A 3 -0.14 5.55 -4.17
CA ILE A 3 0.56 5.72 -5.44
C ILE A 3 -0.18 4.92 -6.50
N GLU A 4 -0.72 5.61 -7.51
CA GLU A 4 -1.22 4.96 -8.71
C GLU A 4 -0.06 4.48 -9.58
N THR A 5 -0.15 3.24 -10.06
CA THR A 5 0.89 2.63 -10.90
C THR A 5 0.30 1.86 -12.07
N ASP A 6 0.72 2.20 -13.29
CA ASP A 6 0.36 1.46 -14.50
C ASP A 6 1.03 0.08 -14.54
N ASP A 7 2.29 -0.01 -14.08
CA ASP A 7 3.03 -1.27 -13.97
C ASP A 7 3.05 -1.70 -12.49
N PHE A 8 1.93 -2.28 -12.07
CA PHE A 8 1.74 -2.72 -10.69
C PHE A 8 2.74 -3.80 -10.26
N ASP A 9 3.07 -4.73 -11.16
CA ASP A 9 3.98 -5.83 -10.85
C ASP A 9 5.41 -5.34 -10.66
N GLU A 10 5.88 -4.41 -11.50
CA GLU A 10 7.20 -3.80 -11.33
C GLU A 10 7.28 -2.95 -10.06
N ALA A 11 6.24 -2.16 -9.77
CA ALA A 11 6.18 -1.37 -8.54
C ALA A 11 6.20 -2.28 -7.30
N LEU A 12 5.36 -3.31 -7.25
CA LEU A 12 5.29 -4.24 -6.13
C LEU A 12 6.63 -4.98 -5.96
N ARG A 13 7.23 -5.46 -7.05
CA ARG A 13 8.56 -6.08 -7.02
C ARG A 13 9.61 -5.14 -6.44
N PHE A 14 9.60 -3.87 -6.83
CA PHE A 14 10.55 -2.89 -6.32
C PHE A 14 10.37 -2.65 -4.81
N TYR A 15 9.16 -2.29 -4.36
CA TYR A 15 8.95 -1.95 -2.96
C TYR A 15 8.96 -3.17 -2.02
N ARG A 16 8.27 -4.26 -2.39
CA ARG A 16 8.20 -5.46 -1.55
C ARG A 16 9.49 -6.29 -1.64
N ASP A 17 9.94 -6.61 -2.85
CA ASP A 17 11.00 -7.63 -2.99
C ASP A 17 12.42 -7.03 -2.98
N VAL A 18 12.63 -5.88 -3.61
CA VAL A 18 13.95 -5.21 -3.63
C VAL A 18 14.18 -4.43 -2.34
N LEU A 19 13.22 -3.58 -1.97
CA LEU A 19 13.31 -2.80 -0.75
C LEU A 19 12.92 -3.59 0.49
N GLY A 20 12.24 -4.74 0.38
CA GLY A 20 11.92 -5.60 1.52
C GLY A 20 10.71 -5.19 2.34
N MET A 21 9.87 -4.26 1.84
CA MET A 21 8.75 -3.71 2.62
C MET A 21 7.68 -4.78 2.87
N PRO A 22 7.29 -5.05 4.13
CA PRO A 22 6.25 -6.03 4.45
C PRO A 22 4.89 -5.63 3.85
N GLU A 23 4.18 -6.60 3.26
CA GLU A 23 2.84 -6.40 2.71
C GLU A 23 1.76 -6.75 3.73
N GLN A 24 0.76 -5.88 3.86
CA GLN A 24 -0.41 -6.04 4.70
C GLN A 24 -1.61 -6.50 3.85
N PRO A 25 -2.57 -7.26 4.43
CA PRO A 25 -3.80 -7.62 3.73
C PRO A 25 -4.58 -6.38 3.32
N ALA A 26 -4.95 -6.31 2.04
CA ALA A 26 -5.74 -5.22 1.48
C ALA A 26 -6.98 -5.76 0.78
N PHE A 27 -8.02 -4.93 0.64
CA PHE A 27 -9.22 -5.31 -0.11
C PHE A 27 -9.13 -4.80 -1.56
N ALA A 28 -9.33 -5.70 -2.51
CA ALA A 28 -9.45 -5.42 -3.94
C ALA A 28 -10.46 -6.39 -4.56
N THR A 29 -11.05 -6.03 -5.70
CA THR A 29 -11.90 -6.96 -6.46
C THR A 29 -11.05 -7.85 -7.39
N GLU A 30 -11.66 -8.44 -8.43
CA GLU A 30 -11.00 -9.39 -9.34
C GLU A 30 -10.39 -8.67 -10.56
N GLY A 31 -9.44 -9.33 -11.21
CA GLY A 31 -8.83 -8.85 -12.46
C GLY A 31 -7.86 -7.68 -12.23
N ASP A 32 -8.07 -6.58 -12.95
CA ASP A 32 -7.16 -5.42 -12.95
C ASP A 32 -7.33 -4.51 -11.72
N ASP A 33 -8.30 -4.79 -10.85
CA ASP A 33 -8.47 -4.08 -9.58
C ASP A 33 -7.52 -4.63 -8.52
N ARG A 34 -6.36 -3.99 -8.36
CA ARG A 34 -5.31 -4.44 -7.44
C ARG A 34 -4.81 -3.31 -6.56
N VAL A 35 -4.56 -3.65 -5.30
CA VAL A 35 -3.94 -2.80 -4.30
C VAL A 35 -3.05 -3.64 -3.38
N SER A 36 -1.89 -3.09 -3.00
CA SER A 36 -1.01 -3.64 -1.96
C SER A 36 -0.64 -2.54 -0.99
N ILE A 37 -0.82 -2.81 0.31
CA ILE A 37 -0.45 -1.89 1.40
C ILE A 37 0.89 -2.37 1.97
N LEU A 38 1.90 -1.53 1.96
CA LEU A 38 3.27 -1.86 2.34
C LEU A 38 3.69 -1.04 3.57
N SER A 39 4.23 -1.71 4.59
CA SER A 39 4.75 -1.06 5.80
C SER A 39 6.01 -0.26 5.50
N ALA A 40 6.05 0.99 5.95
CA ALA A 40 7.12 1.97 5.76
C ALA A 40 7.49 2.65 7.09
N GLY A 41 7.91 1.87 8.09
CA GLY A 41 8.05 2.34 9.47
C GLY A 41 6.69 2.64 10.08
N ILE A 42 6.50 3.84 10.65
CA ILE A 42 5.23 4.27 11.26
C ILE A 42 4.12 4.61 10.25
N ALA A 43 4.37 4.45 8.96
CA ALA A 43 3.44 4.81 7.87
C ALA A 43 3.29 3.65 6.89
N THR A 44 2.36 3.80 5.95
CA THR A 44 2.16 2.85 4.84
C THR A 44 2.28 3.51 3.47
N ILE A 45 2.72 2.72 2.49
CA ILE A 45 2.60 3.02 1.07
C ILE A 45 1.60 2.04 0.47
N GLU A 46 0.57 2.55 -0.18
CA GLU A 46 -0.40 1.77 -0.94
C GLU A 46 -0.08 1.92 -2.42
N LEU A 47 0.22 0.82 -3.08
CA LEU A 47 0.32 0.75 -4.53
C LEU A 47 -1.05 0.34 -5.06
N ALA A 48 -1.60 1.08 -6.02
CA ALA A 48 -2.92 0.82 -6.58
C ALA A 48 -2.91 0.90 -8.11
N THR A 49 -3.65 0.02 -8.77
CA THR A 49 -3.86 0.14 -10.22
C THR A 49 -4.79 1.31 -10.55
N PRO A 50 -4.74 1.85 -11.79
CA PRO A 50 -5.71 2.85 -12.23
C PRO A 50 -7.16 2.38 -12.11
N THR A 51 -7.41 1.07 -12.30
CA THR A 51 -8.75 0.48 -12.10
C THR A 51 -9.17 0.53 -10.63
N HIS A 52 -8.26 0.22 -9.70
CA HIS A 52 -8.54 0.34 -8.27
C HIS A 52 -8.84 1.79 -7.88
N ILE A 53 -8.02 2.75 -8.31
CA ILE A 53 -8.23 4.18 -8.03
C ILE A 53 -9.61 4.63 -8.51
N ARG A 54 -10.00 4.30 -9.74
CA ARG A 54 -11.32 4.64 -10.30
C ARG A 54 -12.47 4.00 -9.50
N ASN A 55 -12.31 2.77 -9.04
CA ASN A 55 -13.32 2.10 -8.21
C ASN A 55 -13.48 2.83 -6.87
N ILE A 56 -12.37 3.19 -6.22
CA ILE A 56 -12.38 3.93 -4.95
C ILE A 56 -12.96 5.33 -5.13
N ASP A 57 -12.62 6.05 -6.21
CA ASP A 57 -13.21 7.36 -6.53
C ASP A 57 -14.73 7.29 -6.64
N ALA A 58 -15.25 6.24 -7.30
CA ALA A 58 -16.68 6.02 -7.44
C ALA A 58 -17.35 5.71 -6.09
N ILE A 59 -16.72 4.89 -5.24
CA ILE A 59 -17.21 4.59 -3.89
C ILE A 59 -17.26 5.86 -3.05
N GLU A 60 -16.19 6.65 -3.06
CA GLU A 60 -16.03 7.83 -2.22
C GLU A 60 -16.71 9.08 -2.79
N GLN A 61 -17.33 8.98 -3.98
CA GLN A 61 -17.94 10.11 -4.69
C GLN A 61 -16.96 11.26 -4.93
N ALA A 62 -15.71 10.91 -5.24
CA ALA A 62 -14.63 11.84 -5.47
C ALA A 62 -14.38 12.07 -6.98
N PRO A 63 -13.82 13.22 -7.37
CA PRO A 63 -13.43 13.45 -8.75
C PRO A 63 -12.26 12.55 -9.15
N THR A 64 -12.40 11.87 -10.28
CA THR A 64 -11.30 11.14 -10.92
C THR A 64 -10.38 12.11 -11.64
N THR A 65 -9.08 11.93 -11.44
CA THR A 65 -8.04 12.74 -12.10
C THR A 65 -7.48 11.97 -13.29
N ASP A 66 -7.13 12.67 -14.37
CA ASP A 66 -6.45 12.07 -15.51
C ASP A 66 -4.94 11.94 -15.24
N GLY A 67 -4.40 10.74 -15.49
CA GLY A 67 -2.97 10.43 -15.34
C GLY A 67 -2.57 9.99 -13.92
N PRO A 68 -1.29 9.64 -13.70
CA PRO A 68 -0.84 9.06 -12.44
C PRO A 68 -1.12 9.97 -11.24
N THR A 69 -1.82 9.43 -10.24
CA THR A 69 -2.15 10.15 -9.01
C THR A 69 -1.25 9.75 -7.83
N LEU A 70 -0.94 10.73 -6.99
CA LEU A 70 -0.37 10.54 -5.66
C LEU A 70 -1.33 11.19 -4.65
N ARG A 71 -1.72 10.45 -3.61
CA ARG A 71 -2.65 10.93 -2.59
C ARG A 71 -2.15 10.66 -1.19
N ILE A 72 -2.28 11.66 -0.33
CA ILE A 72 -1.99 11.52 1.10
C ILE A 72 -3.27 11.01 1.77
N ALA A 73 -3.16 9.96 2.58
CA ALA A 73 -4.23 9.50 3.45
C ALA A 73 -3.78 9.64 4.90
N LEU A 74 -4.63 10.24 5.72
CA LEU A 74 -4.40 10.51 7.12
C LEU A 74 -5.52 9.85 7.93
N GLU A 75 -5.13 8.94 8.82
CA GLU A 75 -6.06 8.40 9.78
C GLU A 75 -6.41 9.49 10.81
N VAL A 76 -7.69 9.66 11.09
CA VAL A 76 -8.19 10.61 12.09
C VAL A 76 -9.22 9.92 12.98
N HIS A 77 -9.32 10.39 14.22
CA HIS A 77 -10.30 9.86 15.18
C HIS A 77 -11.76 10.21 14.84
N ASP A 78 -11.98 11.32 14.13
CA ASP A 78 -13.29 11.82 13.74
C ASP A 78 -13.19 12.51 12.37
N THR A 79 -13.64 11.80 11.33
CA THR A 79 -13.59 12.30 9.94
C THR A 79 -14.46 13.53 9.74
N GLU A 80 -15.63 13.61 10.35
CA GLU A 80 -16.54 14.75 10.19
C GLU A 80 -15.92 16.03 10.79
N ASN A 81 -15.36 15.93 11.99
CA ASN A 81 -14.71 17.05 12.64
C ASN A 81 -13.46 17.51 11.89
N ALA A 82 -12.65 16.58 11.37
CA ALA A 82 -11.47 16.91 10.58
C ALA A 82 -11.84 17.68 9.29
N VAL A 83 -12.87 17.23 8.58
CA VAL A 83 -13.39 17.92 7.38
C VAL A 83 -13.89 19.32 7.74
N ASN A 84 -14.67 19.46 8.82
CA ASN A 84 -15.19 20.76 9.25
C ASN A 84 -14.06 21.76 9.59
N ALA A 85 -13.01 21.30 10.26
CA ALA A 85 -11.85 22.13 10.59
C ALA A 85 -11.11 22.61 9.34
N VAL A 86 -10.95 21.74 8.34
CA VAL A 86 -10.28 22.08 7.07
C VAL A 86 -11.17 23.01 6.22
N ALA A 87 -12.47 22.75 6.13
CA ALA A 87 -13.41 23.63 5.45
C ALA A 87 -13.43 25.04 6.04
N ALA A 88 -13.29 25.18 7.37
CA ALA A 88 -13.20 26.48 8.04
C ALA A 88 -11.95 27.30 7.64
N SER A 89 -10.90 26.65 7.12
CA SER A 89 -9.72 27.32 6.54
C SER A 89 -9.91 27.78 5.09
N GLY A 90 -11.04 27.45 4.47
CA GLY A 90 -11.34 27.76 3.06
C GLY A 90 -10.82 26.72 2.06
N ALA A 91 -10.34 25.57 2.53
CA ALA A 91 -9.97 24.47 1.66
C ALA A 91 -11.23 23.83 1.04
N GLU A 92 -11.11 23.39 -0.21
CA GLU A 92 -12.20 22.76 -0.95
C GLU A 92 -12.40 21.32 -0.48
N GLN A 93 -13.66 20.95 -0.22
CA GLN A 93 -14.04 19.56 -0.02
C GLN A 93 -14.27 18.90 -1.39
N LEU A 94 -13.47 17.89 -1.70
CA LEU A 94 -13.53 17.16 -2.97
C LEU A 94 -14.52 16.00 -2.93
N SER A 95 -14.78 15.44 -1.74
CA SER A 95 -15.78 14.40 -1.55
C SER A 95 -16.45 14.49 -0.17
N PRO A 96 -17.74 14.12 -0.05
CA PRO A 96 -18.42 14.07 1.24
C PRO A 96 -17.81 13.01 2.16
N VAL A 97 -18.23 13.00 3.44
CA VAL A 97 -17.94 11.87 4.34
C VAL A 97 -18.77 10.67 3.90
N VAL A 98 -18.10 9.60 3.49
CA VAL A 98 -18.71 8.38 2.98
C VAL A 98 -18.31 7.18 3.83
N HIS A 99 -19.31 6.40 4.25
CA HIS A 99 -19.08 5.08 4.84
C HIS A 99 -18.77 4.08 3.72
N THR A 100 -17.54 3.58 3.70
CA THR A 100 -17.07 2.67 2.66
C THR A 100 -17.51 1.22 2.95
N PRO A 101 -17.49 0.33 1.94
CA PRO A 101 -17.66 -1.11 2.16
C PRO A 101 -16.60 -1.72 3.09
N PHE A 102 -15.49 -1.03 3.33
CA PHE A 102 -14.32 -1.49 4.09
C PHE A 102 -14.40 -1.16 5.59
N GLN A 103 -15.56 -0.67 6.06
CA GLN A 103 -15.77 -0.18 7.43
C GLN A 103 -14.86 1.00 7.79
N THR A 104 -14.80 1.97 6.88
CA THR A 104 -14.13 3.24 7.14
C THR A 104 -15.06 4.41 6.83
N LEU A 105 -14.84 5.54 7.48
CA LEU A 105 -15.41 6.83 7.07
C LEU A 105 -14.35 7.62 6.33
N ASN A 106 -14.54 7.84 5.04
CA ASN A 106 -13.57 8.52 4.18
C ASN A 106 -14.13 9.85 3.67
N ALA A 107 -13.28 10.87 3.58
CA ALA A 107 -13.59 12.14 2.93
C ALA A 107 -12.33 12.71 2.28
N ARG A 108 -12.49 13.48 1.19
CA ARG A 108 -11.36 14.12 0.50
C ARG A 108 -11.45 15.63 0.52
N VAL A 109 -10.30 16.25 0.67
CA VAL A 109 -10.13 17.70 0.62
C VAL A 109 -8.94 18.05 -0.29
N SER A 110 -8.98 19.26 -0.83
CA SER A 110 -7.86 19.85 -1.55
C SER A 110 -6.82 20.36 -0.55
N GLY A 111 -5.62 19.80 -0.62
CA GLY A 111 -4.49 20.16 0.22
C GLY A 111 -3.58 21.23 -0.40
N PRO A 112 -2.71 21.86 0.41
CA PRO A 112 -1.70 22.79 -0.10
C PRO A 112 -0.81 22.11 -1.15
N GLY A 113 -0.43 22.86 -2.20
CA GLY A 113 0.41 22.33 -3.28
C GLY A 113 -0.34 21.51 -4.33
N GLY A 114 -1.68 21.45 -4.27
CA GLY A 114 -2.52 20.75 -5.25
C GLY A 114 -2.67 19.25 -4.97
N TRP A 115 -2.17 18.76 -3.84
CA TRP A 115 -2.33 17.38 -3.43
C TRP A 115 -3.74 17.09 -2.92
N GLN A 116 -4.30 15.93 -3.26
CA GLN A 116 -5.50 15.45 -2.59
C GLN A 116 -5.11 14.87 -1.23
N VAL A 117 -5.91 15.18 -0.20
CA VAL A 117 -5.79 14.59 1.13
C VAL A 117 -7.08 13.84 1.46
N THR A 118 -6.95 12.55 1.74
CA THR A 118 -8.03 11.72 2.30
C THR A 118 -7.91 11.72 3.82
N PHE A 119 -8.98 12.09 4.50
CA PHE A 119 -9.19 11.70 5.89
C PHE A 119 -9.92 10.37 5.91
N PHE A 120 -9.39 9.41 6.66
CA PHE A 120 -10.08 8.16 6.91
C PHE A 120 -10.14 7.89 8.41
N GLN A 121 -11.21 7.24 8.83
CA GLN A 121 -11.38 6.75 10.19
C GLN A 121 -11.72 5.27 10.09
N GLU A 122 -10.89 4.43 10.70
CA GLU A 122 -11.15 3.00 10.84
C GLU A 122 -12.30 2.78 11.82
N LEU A 123 -13.31 1.99 11.44
CA LEU A 123 -14.42 1.62 12.31
C LEU A 123 -14.26 0.23 12.93
N GLU A 124 -13.27 -0.53 12.46
CA GLU A 124 -12.89 -1.86 12.95
C GLU A 124 -11.36 -1.95 13.06
N SER A 125 -10.86 -2.85 13.92
CA SER A 125 -9.41 -3.06 14.03
C SER A 125 -8.82 -3.73 12.78
N LEU A 126 -7.50 -3.65 12.58
CA LEU A 126 -6.83 -4.38 11.49
C LEU A 126 -7.00 -5.89 11.65
N GLU A 127 -6.96 -6.41 12.89
CA GLU A 127 -7.17 -7.83 13.19
C GLU A 127 -8.56 -8.30 12.74
N ASP A 128 -9.60 -7.53 13.08
CA ASP A 128 -10.99 -7.84 12.68
C ASP A 128 -11.15 -7.81 11.15
N ARG A 129 -10.56 -6.82 10.48
CA ARG A 129 -10.62 -6.68 9.01
C ARG A 129 -9.88 -7.79 8.30
N ALA A 130 -8.72 -8.22 8.80
CA ALA A 130 -7.95 -9.32 8.23
C ALA A 130 -8.72 -10.65 8.23
N GLY A 131 -9.70 -10.81 9.14
CA GLY A 131 -10.61 -11.96 9.16
C GLY A 131 -11.74 -11.91 8.11
N ARG A 132 -11.95 -10.79 7.41
CA ARG A 132 -13.04 -10.62 6.44
C ARG A 132 -12.69 -11.20 5.08
N ALA A 133 -13.69 -11.75 4.41
CA ALA A 133 -13.54 -12.21 3.03
C ALA A 133 -13.12 -11.05 2.10
N GLY A 134 -12.08 -11.27 1.29
CA GLY A 134 -11.57 -10.31 0.31
C GLY A 134 -10.35 -9.50 0.76
N PHE A 135 -9.99 -9.54 2.05
CA PHE A 135 -8.71 -9.01 2.56
C PHE A 135 -7.62 -10.06 2.38
N LEU A 136 -6.71 -9.81 1.45
CA LEU A 136 -5.65 -10.73 1.06
C LEU A 136 -4.41 -9.93 0.67
N THR A 137 -3.24 -10.53 0.83
CA THR A 137 -2.02 -10.05 0.18
C THR A 137 -2.04 -10.42 -1.30
N ASP A 138 -1.27 -9.72 -2.14
CA ASP A 138 -1.31 -9.92 -3.60
C ASP A 138 -0.89 -11.34 -4.04
N ASP A 139 0.00 -12.01 -3.29
CA ASP A 139 0.40 -13.39 -3.56
C ASP A 139 -0.69 -14.43 -3.26
N GLN A 140 -1.68 -14.08 -2.43
CA GLN A 140 -2.83 -14.92 -2.10
C GLN A 140 -3.99 -14.76 -3.11
N ARG A 141 -3.96 -13.73 -3.97
CA ARG A 141 -5.00 -13.51 -5.00
C ARG A 141 -4.77 -14.44 -6.20
N ALA A 142 -5.86 -15.02 -6.71
CA ALA A 142 -5.79 -15.90 -7.88
C ALA A 142 -5.31 -15.12 -9.12
N ARG A 143 -4.11 -15.45 -9.62
CA ARG A 143 -3.52 -14.81 -10.80
C ARG A 143 -3.85 -15.58 -12.09
N LEU A 144 -4.19 -14.86 -13.16
CA LEU A 144 -3.91 -15.33 -14.51
C LEU A 144 -2.39 -15.23 -14.69
N THR A 145 -1.72 -16.37 -14.82
CA THR A 145 -0.32 -16.61 -14.41
C THR A 145 0.76 -15.73 -15.06
N TRP A 146 1.70 -15.25 -14.22
CA TRP A 146 3.15 -15.21 -14.52
C TRP A 146 3.94 -15.77 -13.32
N ARG A 147 4.95 -16.61 -13.60
CA ARG A 147 5.77 -17.30 -12.59
C ARG A 147 6.77 -16.32 -11.95
N SER A 148 6.67 -16.02 -10.66
CA SER A 148 7.68 -15.25 -9.93
C SER A 148 8.88 -16.15 -9.52
N ARG A 149 10.09 -15.62 -9.65
CA ARG A 149 11.29 -16.09 -8.95
C ARG A 149 11.37 -15.36 -7.62
N SER A 150 11.75 -16.05 -6.54
CA SER A 150 11.94 -15.46 -5.21
C SER A 150 13.16 -14.52 -5.15
N PRO A 151 13.02 -13.26 -4.70
CA PRO A 151 14.17 -12.39 -4.41
C PRO A 151 14.54 -12.41 -2.91
N CYS A 152 15.82 -12.20 -2.60
CA CYS A 152 16.31 -11.95 -1.25
C CYS A 152 16.24 -10.44 -0.95
N PRO A 153 15.62 -10.00 0.17
CA PRO A 153 15.54 -8.59 0.51
C PRO A 153 16.91 -8.02 0.90
N LEU A 154 17.22 -6.80 0.44
CA LEU A 154 18.46 -6.07 0.75
C LEU A 154 18.37 -5.21 2.03
N PHE A 155 17.16 -4.98 2.54
CA PHE A 155 16.91 -4.12 3.70
C PHE A 155 16.09 -4.85 4.76
N GLY A 156 16.41 -4.61 6.04
CA GLY A 156 15.63 -5.09 7.17
C GLY A 156 14.65 -4.02 7.65
N TRP A 157 13.35 -4.30 7.55
CA TRP A 157 12.30 -3.51 8.19
C TRP A 157 11.97 -4.16 9.52
N HIS A 158 11.97 -3.38 10.60
CA HIS A 158 11.62 -3.86 11.94
C HIS A 158 10.16 -3.51 12.24
N ASP A 159 9.41 -4.50 12.74
CA ASP A 159 8.22 -4.26 13.56
C ASP A 159 8.67 -3.81 14.96
N GLU A 160 8.02 -2.80 15.54
CA GLU A 160 8.39 -2.14 16.80
C GLU A 160 8.07 -2.95 18.08
N ASP A 161 8.38 -4.24 18.13
CA ASP A 161 8.24 -5.07 19.34
C ASP A 161 9.56 -5.75 19.74
N GLU A 162 10.60 -4.98 20.07
CA GLU A 162 11.63 -5.45 21.03
C GLU A 162 12.50 -4.30 21.58
N HIS A 163 12.39 -4.05 22.89
CA HIS A 163 13.28 -3.19 23.65
C HIS A 163 14.63 -3.89 23.95
N ASP A 164 15.68 -3.65 23.17
CA ASP A 164 17.07 -3.77 23.64
C ASP A 164 18.05 -2.97 22.75
N TRP A 165 18.65 -1.91 23.31
CA TRP A 165 19.52 -0.96 22.61
C TRP A 165 21.03 -1.27 22.72
N SER A 166 21.44 -2.53 22.93
CA SER A 166 22.84 -2.83 23.30
C SER A 166 23.71 -3.64 22.30
N ARG A 167 23.28 -3.91 21.06
CA ARG A 167 24.10 -4.73 20.13
C ARG A 167 24.01 -4.32 18.66
N TRP A 168 24.80 -3.33 18.25
CA TRP A 168 25.13 -3.10 16.83
C TRP A 168 26.63 -3.31 16.59
N GLY A 169 26.97 -4.50 16.10
CA GLY A 169 28.22 -4.78 15.42
C GLY A 169 27.90 -5.07 13.95
N LEU A 170 28.36 -4.18 13.06
CA LEU A 170 28.21 -4.28 11.60
C LEU A 170 28.67 -5.66 11.08
N GLY A 171 27.79 -6.36 10.37
CA GLY A 171 28.11 -7.62 9.69
C GLY A 171 27.37 -7.71 8.35
N VAL A 172 28.06 -7.38 7.26
CA VAL A 172 27.65 -7.72 5.89
C VAL A 172 27.83 -9.23 5.72
N LEU A 173 26.74 -9.98 5.57
CA LEU A 173 26.80 -11.40 5.20
C LEU A 173 26.76 -11.54 3.67
N ALA A 174 27.89 -11.96 3.10
CA ALA A 174 27.99 -12.44 1.73
C ALA A 174 27.35 -13.83 1.63
N CYS A 175 26.45 -14.03 0.66
CA CYS A 175 25.84 -15.33 0.40
C CYS A 175 26.67 -16.11 -0.63
N GLY A 176 26.97 -17.36 -0.30
CA GLY A 176 27.83 -18.26 -1.07
C GLY A 176 27.12 -18.95 -2.24
N ASP A 177 27.93 -19.27 -3.24
CA ASP A 177 27.59 -20.02 -4.44
C ASP A 177 27.06 -21.43 -4.14
N THR A 178 25.98 -21.82 -4.82
CA THR A 178 25.66 -23.23 -5.04
C THR A 178 25.22 -23.49 -6.49
N GLY A 179 26.13 -24.08 -7.27
CA GLY A 179 25.86 -25.26 -8.10
C GLY A 179 25.30 -25.06 -9.51
N PHE A 180 26.21 -24.93 -10.49
CA PHE A 180 25.96 -25.37 -11.87
C PHE A 180 26.68 -26.72 -12.10
N PRO A 181 26.08 -27.71 -12.80
CA PRO A 181 26.83 -28.85 -13.26
C PRO A 181 27.66 -28.48 -14.50
N HIS A 182 28.93 -28.87 -14.47
CA HIS A 182 29.85 -28.85 -15.59
C HIS A 182 29.37 -29.76 -16.72
N GLU A 183 29.42 -29.27 -17.96
CA GLU A 183 29.57 -30.11 -19.15
C GLU A 183 30.79 -29.58 -19.93
N GLU A 184 31.89 -30.32 -19.83
CA GLU A 184 33.15 -30.02 -20.49
C GLU A 184 33.09 -30.36 -21.99
N ALA A 185 33.39 -29.35 -22.80
CA ALA A 185 34.26 -29.31 -23.97
C ALA A 185 34.29 -30.47 -25.00
N SER A 186 34.22 -30.09 -26.29
CA SER A 186 35.21 -30.55 -27.28
C SER A 186 35.37 -29.56 -28.44
N CYS A 187 36.63 -29.13 -28.62
CA CYS A 187 37.32 -28.43 -29.72
C CYS A 187 36.68 -27.22 -30.43
#